data_AF-A0A9E5TKZ4-F1
#
_entry.id   AF-A0A9E5TKZ4-F1
#
_cell.length_a   1.000
_cell.length_b   1.000
_cell.length_c   1.000
_cell.angle_alpha   90.00
_cell.angle_beta   90.00
_cell.angle_gamma   90.00
#
_symmetry.space_group_name_H-M   'P 1'
#
loop_
_entity.id
_entity.type
_entity.pdbx_description
1 polymer ?
#
loop_
_entity_poly.entity_id
_entity_poly.type
_entity_poly.pdbx_seq_one_letter_code
_entity_poly.pdbx_strand_id
1 'polypeptide(L)' 'MPISLLAFLTMTVGNLTALRQKDLKRLLAYSSIAQIGYMLVGLAAGTAYGVMGLLLHVFNHSLMKGVAFLSAG' A
#
# COMPACT_ATOMS: atom_id res chain seq x y z
N MET A 1 -14.84 -11.48 -1.13
CA MET A 1 -14.20 -12.50 -2.00
C MET A 1 -13.38 -11.90 -3.14
N PRO A 2 -13.91 -11.08 -4.06
CA PRO A 2 -13.09 -10.54 -5.16
C PRO A 2 -12.00 -9.55 -4.69
N ILE A 3 -12.33 -8.68 -3.73
CA ILE A 3 -11.41 -7.67 -3.19
C ILE A 3 -10.21 -8.31 -2.46
N SER A 4 -10.43 -9.44 -1.78
CA SER A 4 -9.38 -10.19 -1.06
C SER A 4 -8.29 -10.69 -2.01
N LEU A 5 -8.68 -11.18 -3.19
CA LEU A 5 -7.74 -11.62 -4.22
C LEU A 5 -6.93 -10.44 -4.78
N LEU A 6 -7.61 -9.32 -5.06
CA LEU A 6 -6.95 -8.08 -5.52
C LEU A 6 -5.98 -7.54 -4.46
N ALA A 7 -6.36 -7.57 -3.18
CA ALA A 7 -5.50 -7.16 -2.07
C ALA A 7 -4.22 -8.01 -2.03
N PHE A 8 -4.37 -9.33 -2.09
CA PHE A 8 -3.25 -10.28 -2.09
C PHE A 8 -2.32 -10.10 -3.30
N LEU A 9 -2.88 -9.95 -4.51
CA LEU A 9 -2.08 -9.74 -5.70
C LEU A 9 -1.35 -8.39 -5.65
N THR A 10 -2.03 -7.32 -5.24
CA THR A 10 -1.47 -5.98 -5.16
C THR A 10 -0.32 -5.90 -4.15
N MET A 11 -0.49 -6.45 -2.94
CA MET A 11 0.56 -6.44 -1.92
C MET A 11 1.77 -7.28 -2.34
N THR A 12 1.53 -8.45 -2.95
CA THR A 12 2.59 -9.39 -3.32
C THR A 12 3.39 -8.86 -4.51
N VAL A 13 2.70 -8.50 -5.60
CA VAL A 13 3.36 -8.00 -6.81
C VAL A 13 4.05 -6.67 -6.56
N GLY A 14 3.43 -5.77 -5.79
CA GLY A 14 4.03 -4.49 -5.41
C GLY A 14 5.34 -4.68 -4.66
N ASN A 15 5.37 -5.54 -3.63
CA ASN A 15 6.58 -5.81 -2.85
C ASN A 15 7.67 -6.50 -3.68
N LEU A 16 7.34 -7.55 -4.44
CA LEU A 16 8.31 -8.27 -5.27
C LEU A 16 8.93 -7.38 -6.36
N THR A 17 8.11 -6.52 -6.96
CA THR A 17 8.58 -5.59 -8.00
C THR A 17 9.45 -4.47 -7.41
N ALA A 18 9.12 -4.00 -6.19
CA ALA A 18 9.90 -3.00 -5.46
C ALA A 18 11.34 -3.49 -5.18
N LEU A 19 11.52 -4.75 -4.79
CA LEU A 19 12.84 -5.35 -4.50
C LEU A 19 13.80 -5.31 -5.70
N ARG A 20 13.28 -5.25 -6.93
CA ARG A 20 14.10 -5.20 -8.15
C ARG A 20 14.32 -3.78 -8.67
N GLN A 21 13.70 -2.77 -8.07
CA GLN A 21 13.91 -1.39 -8.49
C GLN A 21 15.27 -0.88 -8.02
N LYS A 22 16.03 -0.30 -8.95
CA LYS A 22 17.31 0.37 -8.66
C LYS A 22 17.13 1.88 -8.43
N ASP A 23 16.06 2.45 -8.97
CA ASP A 23 15.70 3.85 -8.78
C ASP A 23 14.83 4.01 -7.53
N LEU A 24 15.20 4.97 -6.67
CA LEU A 24 14.57 5.18 -5.38
C LEU A 24 13.10 5.63 -5.53
N LYS A 25 12.79 6.54 -6.45
CA LYS A 25 11.40 7.02 -6.63
C LYS A 25 10.49 5.90 -7.14
N ARG A 26 10.99 5.08 -8.07
CA ARG A 26 10.28 3.88 -8.54
C ARG A 26 10.10 2.87 -7.42
N LEU A 27 11.13 2.61 -6.62
CA LEU A 27 11.01 1.73 -5.45
C LEU A 27 9.92 2.22 -4.49
N LEU A 28 9.92 3.52 -4.17
CA LEU A 28 8.91 4.14 -3.32
C LEU A 28 7.52 4.03 -3.92
N ALA A 29 7.38 4.19 -5.23
CA ALA A 29 6.10 4.06 -5.94
C ALA A 29 5.55 2.63 -5.87
N TYR A 30 6.37 1.61 -6.16
CA TYR A 30 5.92 0.20 -6.04
C TYR A 30 5.61 -0.19 -4.59
N SER A 31 6.36 0.35 -3.62
CA SER A 31 6.03 0.20 -2.20
C SER A 31 4.68 0.87 -1.84
N SER A 32 4.30 1.98 -2.48
CA SER A 32 2.96 2.57 -2.31
C SER A 32 1.86 1.67 -2.88
N ILE A 33 2.09 1.06 -4.05
CA ILE A 33 1.16 0.07 -4.62
C ILE A 33 0.95 -1.08 -3.64
N ALA A 34 2.03 -1.64 -3.07
CA ALA A 34 1.92 -2.72 -2.10
C ALA A 34 1.10 -2.32 -0.85
N GLN A 35 1.26 -1.07 -0.37
CA GLN A 35 0.53 -0.53 0.76
C GLN A 35 -0.97 -0.36 0.51
N ILE A 36 -1.37 -0.02 -0.72
CA ILE A 36 -2.78 -0.05 -1.13
C ILE A 36 -3.34 -1.47 -1.01
N GLY A 37 -2.54 -2.51 -1.33
CA GLY A 37 -2.90 -3.90 -1.10
C GLY A 37 -3.24 -4.22 0.36
N TYR A 38 -2.47 -3.70 1.33
CA TYR A 38 -2.78 -3.86 2.76
C TYR A 38 -4.05 -3.12 3.17
N MET A 39 -4.30 -1.91 2.63
CA MET A 39 -5.54 -1.18 2.88
C MET A 39 -6.76 -1.98 2.37
N LEU A 40 -6.66 -2.56 1.17
CA LEU A 40 -7.72 -3.39 0.60
C LEU A 40 -8.06 -4.61 1.46
N VAL A 41 -7.15 -5.11 2.30
CA VAL A 41 -7.47 -6.16 3.31
C VAL A 41 -8.49 -5.63 4.33
N GLY A 42 -8.32 -4.40 4.81
CA GLY A 42 -9.27 -3.75 5.72
C GLY A 42 -10.66 -3.61 5.09
N LEU A 43 -10.71 -3.26 3.80
CA LEU A 43 -11.97 -3.23 3.05
C LEU A 43 -12.57 -4.64 2.85
N ALA A 44 -11.73 -5.62 2.52
CA ALA A 44 -12.14 -6.99 2.28
C ALA A 44 -12.67 -7.70 3.55
N ALA A 45 -12.28 -7.22 4.73
CA ALA A 45 -12.80 -7.70 6.01
C ALA A 45 -14.31 -7.43 6.18
N GLY A 46 -14.87 -6.41 5.51
CA GLY A 46 -16.31 -6.14 5.51
C GLY A 46 -16.87 -5.75 6.89
N THR A 47 -16.01 -5.33 7.82
CA THR A 47 -16.38 -4.92 9.18
C THR A 47 -16.11 -3.43 9.40
N ALA A 48 -16.83 -2.83 10.35
CA ALA A 48 -16.59 -1.44 10.76
C ALA A 48 -15.13 -1.21 11.19
N TYR A 49 -14.55 -2.16 11.94
CA TYR A 49 -13.13 -2.11 12.34
C TYR A 49 -12.18 -2.19 11.14
N GLY A 50 -12.51 -3.00 10.13
CA GLY A 50 -11.72 -3.09 8.89
C GLY A 50 -11.69 -1.77 8.12
N VAL A 51 -12.84 -1.10 8.00
CA VAL A 51 -12.95 0.23 7.37
C VAL A 51 -12.20 1.29 8.17
N MET A 52 -12.33 1.28 9.51
CA MET A 52 -11.61 2.20 10.39
C MET A 52 -10.09 2.01 10.28
N GLY A 53 -9.61 0.76 10.25
CA GLY A 53 -8.21 0.44 10.01
C GLY A 53 -7.70 0.91 8.66
N LEU A 54 -8.48 0.71 7.58
CA LEU A 54 -8.17 1.24 6.25
C LEU A 54 -8.02 2.77 6.27
N LEU A 55 -8.94 3.50 6.89
CA LEU A 55 -8.90 4.97 6.92
C LEU A 55 -7.67 5.48 7.69
N LEU A 56 -7.37 4.87 8.84
CA LEU A 56 -6.17 5.18 9.61
C LEU A 56 -4.90 4.89 8.80
N HIS A 57 -4.88 3.77 8.08
CA HIS A 57 -3.75 3.38 7.25
C HIS A 57 -3.55 4.32 6.06
N VAL A 58 -4.63 4.77 5.40
CA VAL A 58 -4.59 5.78 4.33
C VAL A 58 -3.97 7.08 4.84
N PHE A 59 -4.41 7.57 6.00
CA PHE A 59 -3.88 8.78 6.61
C PHE A 59 -2.38 8.64 6.91
N ASN A 60 -1.99 7.57 7.61
CA ASN A 60 -0.59 7.31 7.94
C ASN A 60 0.28 7.15 6.69
N HIS A 61 -0.21 6.40 5.69
CA HIS A 61 0.49 6.18 4.43
C HIS A 61 0.73 7.47 3.67
N SER A 62 -0.26 8.37 3.62
CA SER A 62 -0.16 9.64 2.90
C SER A 62 0.92 10.54 3.50
N LEU A 63 0.98 10.62 4.84
CA LEU A 63 2.03 11.36 5.54
C LEU A 63 3.41 10.74 5.30
N MET A 64 3.54 9.43 5.55
CA MET A 64 4.81 8.71 5.41
C MET A 64 5.36 8.80 3.98
N LYS A 65 4.53 8.55 2.97
CA LYS A 65 4.96 8.63 1.57
C LYS A 65 5.21 10.06 1.12
N GLY A 66 4.41 11.03 1.57
CA GLY A 66 4.65 12.45 1.30
C GLY A 66 6.06 12.87 1.72
N VAL A 67 6.46 12.52 2.94
CA VAL A 67 7.82 12.79 3.43
C VAL A 67 8.87 11.99 2.66
N ALA A 68 8.65 10.69 2.44
CA ALA A 68 9.63 9.84 1.75
C ALA A 68 9.91 10.30 0.30
N PHE A 69 8.88 10.71 -0.44
CA PHE A 69 9.05 11.25 -1.79
C PHE A 69 9.72 12.63 -1.77
N LEU A 70 9.39 13.50 -0.80
CA LEU A 70 10.06 14.79 -0.64
C LEU A 70 11.56 14.61 -0.34
N SER A 71 11.93 13.64 0.49
CA SER A 71 13.33 13.33 0.79
C SER A 71 14.08 12.66 -0.36
N ALA A 72 13.37 12.00 -1.29
CA ALA A 72 13.98 11.37 -2.46
C ALA A 72 14.34 12.37 -3.58
N GLY A 73 13.92 13.64 -3.45
CA GLY A 73 14.17 14.71 -4.42
C GLY A 73 13.19 14.74 -5.58
#